data_AF-A0A2A6HGD1-F1
#
_entry.id   AF-A0A2A6HGD1-F1
#
_cell.length_a   1.000
_cell.length_b   1.000
_cell.length_c   1.000
_cell.angle_alpha   90.00
_cell.angle_beta   90.00
_cell.angle_gamma   90.00
#
_symmetry.space_group_name_H-M   'P 1'
#
loop_
_entity.id
_entity.type
_entity.pdbx_description
1 polymer ?
#
loop_
_entity_poly.entity_id
_entity_poly.type
_entity_poly.pdbx_seq_one_letter_code
_entity_poly.pdbx_strand_id
1 'polypeptide(L)'
;MTKEHLMSRKMTFPGPKPLRDYAGNPLVNPTPLAETAKILCKNHNSGLSAFDTAGTNLFNAVEAANRLENGTVEINGNDLERFMMQRLCAHTFSNVATFRGVPLGCRVPQELIREIFTQEEIARPWGLYLTIPPEYIDKPGVNMEFAPFYNLPTDQAIGCRISFGRVSLAAIFGPVSPGLPLQYYRMAGFRFWVDGAKSFEIRLHWKSGAQSDFIDLDYDRTPVTTN
;
A
#
# COMPACT_ATOMS: atom_id res chain seq x y z
N MET A 1 -45.44 -15.19 12.80
CA MET A 1 -44.80 -14.04 13.48
C MET A 1 -43.74 -14.56 14.42
N THR A 2 -42.49 -14.58 13.97
CA THR A 2 -41.33 -15.05 14.77
C THR A 2 -40.33 -13.90 14.87
N LYS A 3 -40.05 -13.50 16.10
CA LYS A 3 -39.08 -12.45 16.47
C LYS A 3 -37.67 -13.01 16.32
N GLU A 4 -36.96 -12.62 15.27
CA GLU A 4 -35.52 -12.83 15.21
C GLU A 4 -34.79 -11.66 15.87
N HIS A 5 -34.05 -11.99 16.92
CA HIS A 5 -33.17 -11.10 17.66
C HIS A 5 -31.95 -10.76 16.79
N LEU A 6 -31.76 -9.47 16.52
CA LEU A 6 -30.49 -8.91 16.05
C LEU A 6 -29.41 -9.14 17.13
N MET A 7 -28.57 -10.16 16.96
CA MET A 7 -27.28 -10.24 17.62
C MET A 7 -26.25 -9.45 16.81
N SER A 8 -26.00 -8.20 17.18
CA SER A 8 -24.77 -7.53 16.75
C SER A 8 -23.59 -8.18 17.50
N ARG A 9 -22.90 -9.12 16.85
CA ARG A 9 -21.56 -9.49 17.29
C ARG A 9 -20.67 -8.29 17.04
N LYS A 10 -20.32 -7.56 18.10
CA LYS A 10 -19.11 -6.74 18.11
C LYS A 10 -17.96 -7.65 17.66
N MET A 11 -17.46 -7.44 16.45
CA MET A 11 -16.15 -7.96 16.07
C MET A 11 -15.13 -7.24 16.94
N THR A 12 -14.87 -7.79 18.12
CA THR A 12 -13.63 -7.51 18.84
C THR A 12 -12.52 -8.14 18.01
N PHE A 13 -11.94 -7.38 17.09
CA PHE A 13 -10.64 -7.74 16.55
C PHE A 13 -9.72 -7.91 17.77
N PRO A 14 -9.15 -9.11 18.02
CA PRO A 14 -8.06 -9.18 18.97
C PRO A 14 -7.03 -8.19 18.46
N GLY A 15 -6.67 -7.21 19.29
CA GLY A 15 -5.67 -6.21 18.92
C GLY A 15 -4.41 -6.87 18.36
N PRO A 16 -3.56 -6.12 17.65
CA PRO A 16 -2.38 -6.67 16.99
C PRO A 16 -1.63 -7.62 17.93
N LYS A 17 -1.47 -8.88 17.50
CA LYS A 17 -0.72 -9.87 18.28
C LYS A 17 0.69 -9.30 18.52
N PRO A 18 1.25 -9.40 19.74
CA PRO A 18 2.59 -8.90 20.00
C PRO A 18 3.57 -9.57 19.04
N LEU A 19 4.38 -8.76 18.36
CA LEU A 19 5.48 -9.26 17.55
C LEU A 19 6.39 -10.11 18.45
N ARG A 20 6.97 -11.19 17.91
CA ARG A 20 7.87 -12.07 18.64
C ARG A 20 9.24 -12.10 17.96
N ASP A 21 10.29 -12.27 18.74
CA ASP A 21 11.64 -12.50 18.21
C ASP A 21 11.80 -13.95 17.70
N TYR A 22 12.99 -14.29 17.17
CA TYR A 22 13.30 -15.62 16.67
C TYR A 22 13.31 -16.72 17.74
N ALA A 23 13.44 -16.36 19.02
CA ALA A 23 13.34 -17.27 20.14
C ALA A 23 11.90 -17.40 20.67
N GLY A 24 10.93 -16.76 20.01
CA GLY A 24 9.53 -16.78 20.39
C GLY A 24 9.20 -15.85 21.55
N ASN A 25 10.13 -15.02 22.02
CA ASN A 25 9.85 -14.07 23.09
C ASN A 25 9.01 -12.91 22.54
N PRO A 26 7.99 -12.43 23.28
CA PRO A 26 7.30 -11.19 22.92
C PRO A 26 8.32 -10.06 22.82
N LEU A 27 8.38 -9.40 21.66
CA LEU A 27 9.07 -8.13 21.54
C LEU A 27 8.32 -7.15 22.44
N VAL A 28 9.01 -6.67 23.47
CA VAL A 28 8.48 -5.61 24.34
C VAL A 28 8.20 -4.43 23.44
N ASN A 29 6.91 -4.21 23.16
CA ASN A 29 6.44 -3.18 22.27
C ASN A 29 7.03 -1.85 22.78
N PRO A 30 7.92 -1.17 22.03
CA PRO A 30 8.47 0.09 22.48
C PRO A 30 7.34 1.11 22.35
N THR A 31 6.52 1.23 23.39
CA THR A 31 5.43 2.21 23.40
C THR A 31 6.03 3.62 23.33
N PRO A 32 5.35 4.55 22.64
CA PRO A 32 3.90 4.64 22.69
C PRO A 32 3.18 4.36 21.35
N LEU A 33 1.87 4.09 21.43
CA LEU A 33 0.96 3.93 20.30
C LEU A 33 1.17 5.07 19.29
N ALA A 34 0.89 4.83 18.00
CA ALA A 34 1.09 5.80 16.93
C ALA A 34 0.53 7.22 17.24
N GLU A 35 -0.54 7.32 18.05
CA GLU A 35 -1.10 8.60 18.54
C GLU A 35 -0.19 9.39 19.51
N THR A 36 0.59 8.69 20.34
CA THR A 36 1.47 9.28 21.34
C THR A 36 2.92 9.37 20.87
N ALA A 37 3.28 8.61 19.82
CA ALA A 37 4.64 8.61 19.32
C ALA A 37 5.07 9.99 18.82
N LYS A 38 4.12 10.82 18.31
CA LYS A 38 4.30 12.22 17.86
C LYS A 38 5.75 12.51 17.46
N ILE A 39 6.29 11.64 16.60
CA ILE A 39 7.73 11.54 16.36
C ILE A 39 8.20 12.86 15.71
N LEU A 40 7.27 13.58 15.08
CA LEU A 40 7.43 14.92 14.58
C LEU A 40 6.52 15.91 15.32
N CYS A 41 6.88 17.20 15.29
CA CYS A 41 6.04 18.25 15.87
C CYS A 41 4.66 18.29 15.21
N LYS A 42 3.66 18.91 15.88
CA LYS A 42 2.28 19.01 15.37
C LYS A 42 2.22 19.48 13.91
N ASN A 43 3.06 20.46 13.55
CA ASN A 43 3.12 21.02 12.20
C ASN A 43 3.59 20.00 11.14
N HIS A 44 4.60 19.20 11.48
CA HIS A 44 5.07 18.14 10.59
C HIS A 44 4.05 17.01 10.46
N ASN A 45 3.39 16.62 11.55
CA ASN A 45 2.33 15.59 11.48
C ASN A 45 1.14 16.08 10.65
N SER A 46 0.75 17.36 10.74
CA SER A 46 -0.31 17.91 9.88
C SER A 46 0.10 17.91 8.40
N GLY A 47 1.38 18.18 8.10
CA GLY A 47 1.89 18.12 6.72
C GLY A 47 1.87 16.73 6.10
N LEU A 48 1.99 15.66 6.90
CA LEU A 48 1.95 14.28 6.41
C LEU A 48 0.53 13.70 6.31
N SER A 49 -0.46 14.34 6.93
CA SER A 49 -1.84 13.83 7.01
C SER A 49 -2.48 13.60 5.63
N ALA A 50 -2.12 14.40 4.62
CA ALA A 50 -2.61 14.23 3.26
C ALA A 50 -2.16 12.89 2.65
N PHE A 51 -0.91 12.48 2.92
CA PHE A 51 -0.36 11.22 2.40
C PHE A 51 -1.02 10.02 3.07
N ASP A 52 -1.18 10.06 4.39
CA ASP A 52 -1.90 9.01 5.12
C ASP A 52 -3.36 8.91 4.69
N THR A 53 -4.00 10.04 4.36
CA THR A 53 -5.34 10.08 3.78
C THR A 53 -5.39 9.41 2.41
N ALA A 54 -4.43 9.69 1.51
CA ALA A 54 -4.36 9.05 0.20
C ALA A 54 -4.21 7.52 0.29
N GLY A 55 -3.34 7.03 1.18
CA GLY A 55 -3.18 5.61 1.43
C GLY A 55 -4.42 4.95 2.03
N THR A 56 -5.06 5.63 2.99
CA THR A 56 -6.31 5.15 3.62
C THR A 56 -7.46 5.09 2.60
N ASN A 57 -7.59 6.11 1.75
CA ASN A 57 -8.60 6.14 0.70
C ASN A 57 -8.37 5.01 -0.32
N LEU A 58 -7.12 4.74 -0.70
CA LEU A 58 -6.81 3.61 -1.57
C LEU A 58 -7.24 2.28 -0.95
N PHE A 59 -6.88 2.04 0.32
CA PHE A 59 -7.23 0.82 1.01
C PHE A 59 -8.75 0.62 1.10
N ASN A 60 -9.47 1.64 1.55
CA ASN A 60 -10.93 1.59 1.69
C ASN A 60 -11.61 1.39 0.33
N ALA A 61 -11.08 2.01 -0.73
CA ALA A 61 -11.63 1.88 -2.07
C ALA A 61 -11.44 0.46 -2.65
N VAL A 62 -10.26 -0.14 -2.44
CA VAL A 62 -10.02 -1.54 -2.83
C VAL A 62 -10.89 -2.49 -2.01
N GLU A 63 -11.07 -2.23 -0.71
CA GLU A 63 -11.95 -3.03 0.14
C GLU A 63 -13.42 -2.94 -0.32
N ALA A 64 -13.91 -1.74 -0.63
CA ALA A 64 -15.25 -1.53 -1.18
C ALA A 64 -15.44 -2.26 -2.52
N ALA A 65 -14.46 -2.16 -3.42
CA ALA A 65 -14.46 -2.90 -4.69
C ALA A 65 -14.50 -4.42 -4.48
N ASN A 66 -13.74 -4.95 -3.51
CA ASN A 66 -13.74 -6.37 -3.16
C ASN A 66 -15.07 -6.84 -2.55
N ARG A 67 -15.79 -5.94 -1.85
CA ARG A 67 -17.16 -6.19 -1.36
C ARG A 67 -18.21 -6.02 -2.46
N LEU A 68 -17.79 -5.80 -3.70
CA LEU A 68 -18.64 -5.58 -4.87
C LEU A 68 -19.61 -4.39 -4.68
N GLU A 69 -19.19 -3.40 -3.90
CA GLU A 69 -19.93 -2.14 -3.77
C GLU A 69 -19.85 -1.36 -5.07
N ASN A 70 -20.81 -0.47 -5.28
CA ASN A 70 -20.77 0.46 -6.41
C ASN A 70 -20.25 1.82 -5.96
N GLY A 71 -19.42 2.45 -6.77
CA GLY A 71 -18.94 3.81 -6.46
C GLY A 71 -17.73 4.27 -7.23
N THR A 72 -17.33 5.50 -6.94
CA THR A 72 -16.10 6.10 -7.45
C THR A 72 -15.35 6.73 -6.29
N VAL A 73 -14.04 6.51 -6.22
CA VAL A 73 -13.14 7.18 -5.28
C VAL A 73 -12.04 7.90 -6.05
N GLU A 74 -11.84 9.17 -5.72
CA GLU A 74 -10.77 10.00 -6.27
C GLU A 74 -9.60 10.07 -5.29
N ILE A 75 -8.38 9.87 -5.78
CA ILE A 75 -7.16 9.84 -4.98
C ILE A 75 -6.10 10.69 -5.69
N ASN A 76 -5.40 11.53 -4.94
CA ASN A 76 -4.22 12.21 -5.45
C ASN A 76 -3.06 11.21 -5.59
N GLY A 77 -2.67 10.91 -6.84
CA GLY A 77 -1.60 9.96 -7.14
C GLY A 77 -0.23 10.42 -6.63
N ASN A 78 0.03 11.73 -6.64
CA ASN A 78 1.30 12.26 -6.11
C ASN A 78 1.38 12.09 -4.59
N ASP A 79 0.25 12.21 -3.88
CA ASP A 79 0.19 11.95 -2.44
C ASP A 79 0.33 10.47 -2.14
N LEU A 80 -0.19 9.60 -3.02
CA LEU A 80 0.00 8.16 -2.92
C LEU A 80 1.48 7.73 -3.09
N GLU A 81 2.22 8.37 -4.01
CA GLU A 81 3.68 8.15 -4.12
C GLU A 81 4.41 8.52 -2.81
N ARG A 82 4.06 9.66 -2.21
CA ARG A 82 4.64 10.12 -0.94
C ARG A 82 4.24 9.26 0.24
N PHE A 83 3.00 8.76 0.25
CA PHE A 83 2.55 7.75 1.21
C PHE A 83 3.43 6.50 1.13
N MET A 84 3.70 5.99 -0.07
CA MET A 84 4.56 4.81 -0.25
C MET A 84 6.01 5.07 0.21
N MET A 85 6.56 6.25 -0.04
CA MET A 85 7.86 6.67 0.50
C MET A 85 7.86 6.75 2.04
N GLN A 86 6.82 7.32 2.63
CA GLN A 86 6.65 7.39 4.09
C GLN A 86 6.63 5.98 4.71
N ARG A 87 5.90 5.04 4.07
CA ARG A 87 5.86 3.63 4.52
C ARG A 87 7.22 2.97 4.38
N LEU A 88 7.96 3.22 3.30
CA LEU A 88 9.33 2.73 3.14
C LEU A 88 10.26 3.23 4.26
N CYS A 89 10.20 4.53 4.57
CA CYS A 89 10.96 5.11 5.67
C CYS A 89 10.60 4.45 7.01
N ALA A 90 9.30 4.27 7.29
CA ALA A 90 8.84 3.63 8.52
C ALA A 90 9.33 2.16 8.63
N HIS A 91 9.25 1.39 7.55
CA HIS A 91 9.68 -0.02 7.53
C HIS A 91 11.20 -0.18 7.68
N THR A 92 11.98 0.67 7.01
CA THR A 92 13.44 0.65 7.12
C THR A 92 13.91 1.12 8.50
N PHE A 93 13.34 2.20 9.02
CA PHE A 93 13.70 2.74 10.34
C PHE A 93 13.35 1.79 11.50
N SER A 94 12.20 1.11 11.42
CA SER A 94 11.77 0.12 12.41
C SER A 94 12.50 -1.23 12.30
N ASN A 95 13.38 -1.40 11.31
CA ASN A 95 14.06 -2.66 11.00
C ASN A 95 13.10 -3.84 10.75
N VAL A 96 11.88 -3.54 10.29
CA VAL A 96 10.84 -4.52 9.90
C VAL A 96 10.98 -4.92 8.44
N ALA A 97 11.68 -4.10 7.65
CA ALA A 97 12.07 -4.41 6.28
C ALA A 97 12.97 -5.65 6.24
N THR A 98 12.47 -6.77 5.71
CA THR A 98 13.24 -8.01 5.56
C THR A 98 13.33 -8.44 4.11
N PHE A 99 14.41 -9.13 3.77
CA PHE A 99 14.60 -9.84 2.52
C PHE A 99 14.97 -11.29 2.84
N ARG A 100 14.13 -12.24 2.40
CA ARG A 100 14.27 -13.67 2.74
C ARG A 100 14.38 -13.91 4.25
N GLY A 101 13.61 -13.15 5.04
CA GLY A 101 13.62 -13.21 6.50
C GLY A 101 14.80 -12.48 7.18
N VAL A 102 15.78 -11.98 6.43
CA VAL A 102 16.90 -11.22 6.99
C VAL A 102 16.55 -9.73 7.01
N PRO A 103 16.66 -9.02 8.15
CA PRO A 103 16.49 -7.58 8.18
C PRO A 103 17.47 -6.90 7.24
N LEU A 104 16.97 -5.99 6.39
CA LEU A 104 17.80 -5.34 5.38
C LEU A 104 18.89 -4.45 5.99
N GLY A 105 18.71 -3.94 7.22
CA GLY A 105 19.67 -3.03 7.88
C GLY A 105 19.88 -1.68 7.18
N CYS A 106 19.32 -1.50 5.98
CA CYS A 106 19.49 -0.33 5.14
C CYS A 106 18.62 0.83 5.60
N ARG A 107 19.04 2.05 5.24
CA ARG A 107 18.28 3.29 5.45
C ARG A 107 18.01 3.94 4.11
N VAL A 108 16.85 4.57 3.97
CA VAL A 108 16.58 5.45 2.83
C VAL A 108 17.49 6.68 2.96
N PRO A 109 18.26 7.06 1.91
CA PRO A 109 19.12 8.23 1.95
C PRO A 109 18.34 9.51 2.28
N GLN A 110 18.89 10.36 3.14
CA GLN A 110 18.19 11.56 3.61
C GLN A 110 17.94 12.56 2.46
N GLU A 111 18.86 12.62 1.51
CA GLU A 111 18.77 13.45 0.31
C GLU A 111 17.57 13.04 -0.54
N LEU A 112 17.36 11.72 -0.71
CA LEU A 112 16.23 11.18 -1.44
C LEU A 112 14.90 11.49 -0.74
N ILE A 113 14.84 11.34 0.58
CA ILE A 113 13.65 11.73 1.36
C ILE A 113 13.34 13.20 1.11
N ARG A 114 14.34 14.09 1.24
CA ARG A 114 14.16 15.52 1.00
C ARG A 114 13.66 15.76 -0.41
N GLU A 115 14.25 15.13 -1.41
CA GLU A 115 13.87 15.28 -2.81
C GLU A 115 12.39 14.93 -3.03
N ILE A 116 11.94 13.75 -2.59
CA ILE A 116 10.57 13.28 -2.81
C ILE A 116 9.52 14.14 -2.09
N PHE A 117 9.81 14.62 -0.87
CA PHE A 117 8.86 15.42 -0.10
C PHE A 117 8.87 16.91 -0.43
N THR A 118 9.90 17.42 -1.10
CA THR A 118 10.00 18.85 -1.46
C THR A 118 9.66 19.14 -2.91
N GLN A 119 9.90 18.18 -3.82
CA GLN A 119 9.45 18.31 -5.19
C GLN A 119 7.93 18.28 -5.25
N GLU A 120 7.38 18.95 -6.24
CA GLU A 120 5.94 18.94 -6.46
C GLU A 120 5.47 17.63 -7.10
N GLU A 121 6.29 17.07 -7.97
CA GLU A 121 6.07 15.79 -8.63
C GLU A 121 7.39 15.06 -8.77
N ILE A 122 7.38 13.74 -8.55
CA ILE A 122 8.58 12.91 -8.68
C ILE A 122 8.97 12.81 -10.16
N ALA A 123 10.23 13.04 -10.48
CA ALA A 123 10.72 12.98 -11.85
C ALA A 123 10.79 11.54 -12.39
N ARG A 124 10.52 11.36 -13.68
CA ARG A 124 10.75 10.07 -14.37
C ARG A 124 12.24 9.69 -14.30
N PRO A 125 12.57 8.38 -14.20
CA PRO A 125 11.67 7.22 -14.21
C PRO A 125 11.16 6.83 -12.81
N TRP A 126 11.30 7.67 -11.80
CA TRP A 126 10.82 7.37 -10.45
C TRP A 126 9.34 7.69 -10.32
N GLY A 127 8.64 6.98 -9.43
CA GLY A 127 7.21 7.13 -9.20
C GLY A 127 6.47 5.80 -9.14
N LEU A 128 5.16 5.87 -9.35
CA LEU A 128 4.25 4.74 -9.22
C LEU A 128 4.09 3.95 -10.52
N TYR A 129 4.13 2.63 -10.39
CA TYR A 129 3.92 1.64 -11.44
C TYR A 129 2.90 0.61 -10.98
N LEU A 130 2.17 0.02 -11.93
CA LEU A 130 1.55 -1.29 -11.72
C LEU A 130 2.64 -2.36 -11.73
N THR A 131 2.46 -3.43 -10.96
CA THR A 131 3.33 -4.59 -11.03
C THR A 131 2.54 -5.88 -10.83
N ILE A 132 3.19 -7.02 -11.01
CA ILE A 132 2.58 -8.33 -10.83
C ILE A 132 2.50 -8.63 -9.33
N PRO A 133 1.32 -8.96 -8.78
CA PRO A 133 1.22 -9.42 -7.39
C PRO A 133 2.03 -10.71 -7.22
N PRO A 134 2.63 -10.96 -6.05
CA PRO A 134 3.30 -12.23 -5.80
C PRO A 134 2.27 -13.37 -5.78
N GLU A 135 2.67 -14.57 -6.22
CA GLU A 135 1.79 -15.74 -6.38
C GLU A 135 0.98 -16.08 -5.11
N TYR A 136 1.54 -15.84 -3.92
CA TYR A 136 0.87 -16.16 -2.66
C TYR A 136 -0.22 -15.14 -2.25
N ILE A 137 -0.29 -13.97 -2.90
CA ILE A 137 -1.32 -12.94 -2.64
C ILE A 137 -2.57 -13.15 -3.47
N ASP A 138 -2.55 -14.03 -4.48
CA ASP A 138 -3.72 -14.34 -5.33
C ASP A 138 -4.84 -15.11 -4.59
N LYS A 139 -4.77 -15.23 -3.26
CA LYS A 139 -5.83 -15.83 -2.46
C LYS A 139 -6.94 -14.81 -2.17
N PRO A 140 -8.22 -15.22 -2.22
CA PRO A 140 -9.36 -14.35 -1.89
C PRO A 140 -9.19 -13.76 -0.49
N GLY A 141 -9.07 -12.42 -0.42
CA GLY A 141 -8.90 -11.68 0.83
C GLY A 141 -8.08 -10.41 0.63
N VAL A 142 -8.25 -9.45 1.55
CA VAL A 142 -7.41 -8.23 1.60
C VAL A 142 -6.09 -8.58 2.28
N ASN A 143 -5.26 -9.34 1.58
CA ASN A 143 -3.86 -9.49 1.99
C ASN A 143 -3.14 -8.22 1.59
N MET A 144 -2.89 -7.35 2.57
CA MET A 144 -2.01 -6.21 2.40
C MET A 144 -0.58 -6.66 2.67
N GLU A 145 0.27 -6.57 1.67
CA GLU A 145 1.70 -6.76 1.85
C GLU A 145 2.43 -5.47 1.50
N PHE A 146 3.40 -5.11 2.33
CA PHE A 146 4.40 -4.09 2.02
C PHE A 146 5.76 -4.77 1.84
N ALA A 147 6.37 -4.64 0.67
CA ALA A 147 7.67 -5.23 0.38
C ALA A 147 8.66 -4.16 -0.11
N PRO A 148 9.79 -3.91 0.59
CA PRO A 148 10.81 -2.99 0.09
C PRO A 148 11.54 -3.59 -1.12
N PHE A 149 11.87 -2.76 -2.09
CA PHE A 149 12.82 -3.12 -3.16
C PHE A 149 14.23 -2.74 -2.74
N TYR A 150 15.17 -3.66 -2.98
CA TYR A 150 16.54 -3.53 -2.54
C TYR A 150 17.52 -3.59 -3.70
N ASN A 151 18.46 -2.65 -3.75
CA ASN A 151 19.56 -2.66 -4.69
C ASN A 151 20.80 -3.23 -4.00
N LEU A 152 21.13 -4.48 -4.34
CA LEU A 152 22.27 -5.19 -3.75
C LEU A 152 23.62 -4.48 -3.98
N PRO A 153 23.95 -3.99 -5.20
CA PRO A 153 25.17 -3.22 -5.42
C PRO A 153 25.36 -1.99 -4.53
N THR A 154 24.28 -1.25 -4.23
CA THR A 154 24.37 0.00 -3.47
C THR A 154 23.97 -0.13 -2.01
N ASP A 155 23.51 -1.31 -1.57
CA ASP A 155 23.03 -1.59 -0.22
C ASP A 155 21.89 -0.63 0.22
N GLN A 156 21.00 -0.29 -0.73
CA GLN A 156 19.96 0.73 -0.54
C GLN A 156 18.56 0.22 -0.87
N ALA A 157 17.60 0.68 -0.08
CA ALA A 157 16.20 0.60 -0.45
C ALA A 157 15.90 1.58 -1.59
N ILE A 158 15.37 1.06 -2.71
CA ILE A 158 15.10 1.83 -3.93
C ILE A 158 13.61 2.01 -4.21
N GLY A 159 12.74 1.51 -3.34
CA GLY A 159 11.31 1.55 -3.55
C GLY A 159 10.57 0.59 -2.65
N CYS A 160 9.28 0.44 -2.91
CA CYS A 160 8.43 -0.54 -2.24
C CYS A 160 7.28 -0.98 -3.13
N ARG A 161 6.71 -2.12 -2.79
CA ARG A 161 5.48 -2.65 -3.34
C ARG A 161 4.41 -2.63 -2.26
N ILE A 162 3.18 -2.28 -2.64
CA ILE A 162 2.00 -2.62 -1.88
C ILE A 162 1.07 -3.45 -2.76
N SER A 163 0.60 -4.58 -2.23
CA SER A 163 -0.33 -5.46 -2.92
C SER A 163 -1.62 -5.58 -2.11
N PHE A 164 -2.76 -5.61 -2.80
CA PHE A 164 -4.11 -5.75 -2.25
C PHE A 164 -4.94 -6.65 -3.19
N GLY A 165 -5.02 -7.95 -2.89
CA GLY A 165 -5.65 -8.92 -3.79
C GLY A 165 -4.98 -8.91 -5.17
N ARG A 166 -5.76 -8.68 -6.24
CA ARG A 166 -5.25 -8.66 -7.63
C ARG A 166 -4.51 -7.38 -8.01
N VAL A 167 -4.57 -6.34 -7.19
CA VAL A 167 -3.88 -5.07 -7.45
C VAL A 167 -2.51 -5.08 -6.77
N SER A 168 -1.47 -4.76 -7.51
CA SER A 168 -0.15 -4.56 -6.95
C SER A 168 0.53 -3.33 -7.53
N LEU A 169 0.94 -2.44 -6.64
CA LEU A 169 1.55 -1.15 -6.94
C LEU A 169 3.01 -1.17 -6.51
N ALA A 170 3.90 -0.68 -7.36
CA ALA A 170 5.31 -0.49 -7.07
C ALA A 170 5.64 1.00 -7.13
N ALA A 171 6.16 1.57 -6.04
CA ALA A 171 6.76 2.90 -6.04
C ALA A 171 8.27 2.77 -6.08
N ILE A 172 8.89 3.42 -7.06
CA ILE A 172 10.33 3.38 -7.32
C ILE A 172 10.92 4.77 -7.07
N PHE A 173 12.01 4.83 -6.31
CA PHE A 173 12.69 6.06 -5.91
C PHE A 173 14.21 6.01 -6.16
N GLY A 174 14.67 5.09 -6.99
CA GLY A 174 16.09 4.92 -7.27
C GLY A 174 16.35 4.04 -8.50
N PRO A 175 17.64 3.80 -8.83
CA PRO A 175 18.01 2.95 -9.96
C PRO A 175 17.46 1.53 -9.79
N VAL A 176 16.67 1.10 -10.76
CA VAL A 176 16.03 -0.21 -10.78
C VAL A 176 16.93 -1.25 -11.42
N SER A 177 17.03 -2.43 -10.80
CA SER A 177 17.69 -3.58 -11.43
C SER A 177 16.83 -4.13 -12.57
N PRO A 178 17.43 -4.58 -13.68
CA PRO A 178 16.70 -5.31 -14.73
C PRO A 178 15.91 -6.48 -14.12
N GLY A 179 14.64 -6.63 -14.50
CA GLY A 179 13.82 -7.77 -14.12
C GLY A 179 12.68 -7.48 -13.13
N LEU A 180 12.54 -6.26 -12.59
CA LEU A 180 11.28 -5.89 -11.93
C LEU A 180 10.17 -5.80 -12.97
N PRO A 181 9.03 -6.50 -12.81
CA PRO A 181 7.92 -6.47 -13.77
C PRO A 181 7.10 -5.20 -13.57
N LEU A 182 7.69 -4.04 -13.87
CA LEU A 182 7.05 -2.74 -13.79
C LEU A 182 6.24 -2.49 -15.06
N GLN A 183 4.98 -2.14 -14.89
CA GLN A 183 4.02 -1.87 -15.96
C GLN A 183 3.30 -0.56 -15.65
N TYR A 184 2.74 0.10 -16.67
CA TYR A 184 1.84 1.24 -16.55
C TYR A 184 2.30 2.32 -15.54
N TYR A 185 3.25 3.14 -15.95
CA TYR A 185 3.70 4.29 -15.15
C TYR A 185 2.56 5.29 -14.95
N ARG A 186 2.29 5.68 -13.69
CA ARG A 186 1.26 6.68 -13.32
C ARG A 186 -0.06 6.51 -14.06
N MET A 187 -0.66 5.33 -13.91
CA MET A 187 -1.97 5.01 -14.50
C MET A 187 -3.08 5.94 -14.03
N ALA A 188 -4.13 6.05 -14.84
CA ALA A 188 -5.32 6.84 -14.52
C ALA A 188 -6.15 6.26 -13.37
N GLY A 189 -5.98 4.95 -13.08
CA GLY A 189 -6.58 4.28 -11.94
C GLY A 189 -7.07 2.88 -12.28
N PHE A 190 -8.08 2.42 -11.55
CA PHE A 190 -8.65 1.07 -11.65
C PHE A 190 -10.14 1.12 -11.92
N ARG A 191 -10.63 0.21 -12.75
CA ARG A 191 -12.06 -0.05 -12.94
C ARG A 191 -12.33 -1.49 -12.61
N PHE A 192 -13.30 -1.70 -11.74
CA PHE A 192 -13.73 -3.02 -11.33
C PHE A 192 -15.05 -3.34 -12.02
N TRP A 193 -15.10 -4.51 -12.64
CA TRP A 193 -16.23 -4.99 -13.40
C TRP A 193 -16.78 -6.26 -12.77
N VAL A 194 -18.10 -6.41 -12.78
CA VAL A 194 -18.81 -7.56 -12.23
C VAL A 194 -19.89 -7.95 -13.23
N ASP A 195 -19.84 -9.18 -13.74
CA ASP A 195 -20.78 -9.69 -14.75
C ASP A 195 -20.91 -8.74 -15.97
N GLY A 196 -19.80 -8.14 -16.42
CA GLY A 196 -19.75 -7.22 -17.56
C GLY A 196 -20.24 -5.78 -17.28
N ALA A 197 -20.62 -5.46 -16.05
CA ALA A 197 -20.99 -4.11 -15.63
C ALA A 197 -19.94 -3.50 -14.71
N LYS A 198 -19.61 -2.22 -14.89
CA LYS A 198 -18.69 -1.51 -14.00
C LYS A 198 -19.35 -1.36 -12.63
N SER A 199 -18.76 -1.96 -11.60
CA SER A 199 -19.21 -1.80 -10.22
C SER A 199 -18.53 -0.59 -9.58
N PHE A 200 -17.20 -0.55 -9.62
CA PHE A 200 -16.42 0.40 -8.85
C PHE A 200 -15.30 1.05 -9.67
N GLU A 201 -14.93 2.28 -9.35
CA GLU A 201 -13.84 3.00 -10.01
C GLU A 201 -12.94 3.69 -8.97
N ILE A 202 -11.63 3.51 -9.10
CA ILE A 202 -10.62 4.28 -8.38
C ILE A 202 -9.93 5.16 -9.40
N ARG A 203 -9.97 6.48 -9.21
CA ARG A 203 -9.36 7.45 -10.11
C ARG A 203 -8.15 8.10 -9.44
N LEU A 204 -7.01 8.05 -10.12
CA LEU A 204 -5.76 8.67 -9.68
C LEU A 204 -5.56 10.00 -10.41
N HIS A 205 -5.47 11.08 -9.63
CA HIS A 205 -5.22 12.42 -10.14
C HIS A 205 -3.74 12.75 -10.01
N TRP A 206 -3.12 13.06 -11.14
CA TRP A 206 -1.70 13.38 -11.25
C TRP A 206 -1.54 14.84 -11.65
N LYS A 207 -0.48 15.50 -11.17
CA LYS A 207 -0.28 16.91 -11.52
C LYS A 207 0.01 17.06 -13.02
N SER A 208 0.85 16.19 -13.58
CA SER A 208 1.15 16.13 -15.02
C SER A 208 0.12 15.34 -15.84
N GLY A 209 -0.99 14.92 -15.24
CA GLY A 209 -1.93 13.98 -15.84
C GLY A 209 -1.42 12.52 -15.82
N ALA A 210 -2.35 11.58 -16.00
CA ALA A 210 -2.01 10.17 -16.07
C ALA A 210 -1.12 9.87 -17.27
N GLN A 211 -0.17 8.97 -17.09
CA GLN A 211 0.80 8.57 -18.11
C GLN A 211 0.52 7.16 -18.66
N SER A 212 -0.53 6.50 -18.14
CA SER A 212 -1.10 5.26 -18.63
C SER A 212 -2.60 5.29 -18.39
N ASP A 213 -3.36 4.50 -19.17
CA ASP A 213 -4.82 4.44 -19.06
C ASP A 213 -5.29 3.75 -17.76
N PHE A 214 -6.62 3.63 -17.62
CA PHE A 214 -7.22 2.83 -16.57
C PHE A 214 -6.88 1.35 -16.74
N ILE A 215 -6.74 0.65 -15.62
CA ILE A 215 -6.60 -0.80 -15.58
C ILE A 215 -7.97 -1.41 -15.26
N ASP A 216 -8.49 -2.20 -16.19
CA ASP A 216 -9.74 -2.93 -16.01
C ASP A 216 -9.49 -4.25 -15.29
N LEU A 217 -10.31 -4.52 -14.26
CA LEU A 217 -10.22 -5.68 -13.38
C LEU A 217 -11.59 -6.36 -13.32
N ASP A 218 -11.70 -7.53 -13.95
CA ASP A 218 -12.93 -8.32 -13.97
C ASP A 218 -13.02 -9.25 -12.75
N TYR A 219 -14.16 -9.18 -12.05
CA TYR A 219 -14.57 -10.12 -11.02
C TYR A 219 -15.69 -11.01 -11.54
N ASP A 220 -15.41 -12.31 -11.58
CA ASP A 220 -16.46 -13.31 -11.71
C ASP A 220 -17.16 -13.48 -10.36
N ARG A 221 -18.49 -13.38 -10.32
CA ARG A 221 -19.27 -13.69 -9.10
C ARG A 221 -19.24 -15.14 -8.69
N THR A 222 -18.54 -16.01 -9.43
CA THR A 222 -18.54 -17.45 -9.19
C THR A 222 -18.18 -17.69 -7.73
N PRO A 223 -19.11 -18.21 -6.91
CA PRO A 223 -18.85 -18.39 -5.50
C PRO A 223 -17.64 -19.29 -5.36
N VAL A 224 -16.62 -18.81 -4.64
CA VAL A 224 -15.51 -19.65 -4.22
C VAL A 224 -16.14 -20.77 -3.40
N THR A 225 -16.28 -21.95 -4.01
CA THR A 225 -16.73 -23.15 -3.33
C THR A 225 -15.61 -23.49 -2.35
N THR A 226 -15.79 -23.08 -1.10
CA THR A 226 -14.93 -23.52 0.00
C THR A 226 -15.21 -25.00 0.20
N ASN A 227 -14.35 -25.84 -0.38
CA ASN A 227 -14.27 -27.27 -0.04
C ASN A 227 -13.66 -27.44 1.35
#